data_AF-A0A6A7AQC7-F1
#
_entry.id   AF-A0A6A7AQC7-F1
#
_cell.length_a   1.000
_cell.length_b   1.000
_cell.length_c   1.000
_cell.angle_alpha   90.00
_cell.angle_beta   90.00
_cell.angle_gamma   90.00
#
_symmetry.space_group_name_H-M   'P 1'
#
loop_
_entity.id
_entity.type
_entity.pdbx_description
1 polymer ?
#
loop_
_entity_poly.entity_id
_entity_poly.type
_entity_poly.pdbx_seq_one_letter_code
_entity_poly.pdbx_strand_id
1 'polypeptide(L)'
;MAAQCSKEHDSQAPTNGQSTAQKSAAAHDFNQEVVDDFSQLPAYPSPPLEPHPEFKHCMPPEPPTHTKYSVFTAGSIEMGKAVQWQKLLAHMLSPLPIVVNDPRRGHWDPEVAKKAGDKDFRVQVEWELDAMEQADVICFFFDVDTMSPVTLLELGLWAASGKRSGNVELVCKRYDIPYCKKFAEMVPAIQIMLEEKGMVLVDGNLVGPNLHIEKPEPRKKESRPGQPDSGYAAAHCEAGIEEWGQ
;
A
#
# COMPACT_ATOMS: atom_id res chain seq x y z
N MET A 1 -3.28 51.31 74.60
CA MET A 1 -2.26 50.28 74.95
C MET A 1 -2.74 48.99 74.31
N ALA A 2 -2.27 48.65 73.10
CA ALA A 2 -1.11 47.77 72.79
C ALA A 2 -1.32 46.34 73.33
N ALA A 3 -1.15 45.21 72.62
CA ALA A 3 -0.79 44.80 71.25
C ALA A 3 -1.23 43.30 71.13
N GLN A 4 -1.58 42.68 69.99
CA GLN A 4 -0.77 41.93 68.99
C GLN A 4 -1.79 41.10 68.14
N CYS A 5 -1.91 41.22 66.81
CA CYS A 5 -1.20 40.54 65.70
C CYS A 5 -1.29 38.98 65.74
N SER A 6 -1.94 38.27 64.81
CA SER A 6 -1.51 38.06 63.41
C SER A 6 -2.67 37.51 62.54
N LYS A 7 -3.07 38.23 61.48
CA LYS A 7 -2.79 38.02 60.03
C LYS A 7 -3.61 36.91 59.33
N GLU A 8 -4.77 37.32 58.82
CA GLU A 8 -5.41 36.77 57.62
C GLU A 8 -4.83 37.45 56.38
N HIS A 9 -4.51 36.69 55.35
CA HIS A 9 -4.32 37.19 53.98
C HIS A 9 -4.99 36.19 53.04
N ASP A 10 -6.25 36.48 52.72
CA ASP A 10 -6.94 35.88 51.58
C ASP A 10 -6.55 36.69 50.34
N SER A 11 -5.96 36.04 49.36
CA SER A 11 -5.58 36.64 48.07
C SER A 11 -6.19 35.81 46.97
N GLN A 12 -7.29 36.34 46.44
CA GLN A 12 -7.99 35.88 45.25
C GLN A 12 -7.02 35.86 44.05
N ALA A 13 -6.85 34.67 43.46
CA ALA A 13 -6.29 34.51 42.13
C ALA A 13 -7.44 34.31 41.13
N PRO A 14 -7.45 35.00 39.98
CA PRO A 14 -8.46 34.78 38.95
C PRO A 14 -8.23 33.41 38.29
N THR A 15 -9.26 32.56 38.32
CA THR A 15 -9.32 31.30 37.60
C THR A 15 -9.42 31.57 36.10
N ASN A 16 -8.27 31.77 35.45
CA ASN A 16 -8.20 31.88 34.01
C ASN A 16 -8.42 30.49 33.40
N GLY A 17 -9.56 30.32 32.74
CA GLY A 17 -9.87 29.12 32.00
C GLY A 17 -8.87 28.92 30.87
N GLN A 18 -8.30 27.72 30.82
CA GLN A 18 -7.86 27.09 29.59
C GLN A 18 -7.82 25.59 29.89
N SER A 19 -8.99 24.96 29.74
CA SER A 19 -9.04 23.54 29.41
C SER A 19 -8.31 23.40 28.08
N THR A 20 -7.05 23.01 28.12
CA THR A 20 -6.35 22.47 26.97
C THR A 20 -7.00 21.12 26.67
N ALA A 21 -8.16 21.17 26.03
CA ALA A 21 -8.66 20.06 25.24
C ALA A 21 -7.56 19.75 24.22
N GLN A 22 -6.79 18.70 24.48
CA GLN A 22 -5.96 18.07 23.47
C GLN A 22 -6.88 17.76 22.29
N LYS A 23 -6.78 18.59 21.24
CA LYS A 23 -7.30 18.22 19.93
C LYS A 23 -6.54 16.97 19.52
N SER A 24 -7.16 15.81 19.67
CA SER A 24 -6.75 14.61 18.94
C SER A 24 -6.67 15.01 17.47
N ALA A 25 -5.51 14.80 16.84
CA ALA A 25 -5.40 14.88 15.39
C ALA A 25 -6.47 13.95 14.80
N ALA A 26 -7.31 14.48 13.93
CA ALA A 26 -8.33 13.66 13.28
C ALA A 26 -7.61 12.64 12.39
N ALA A 27 -7.97 11.36 12.53
CA ALA A 27 -7.52 10.31 11.63
C ALA A 27 -7.72 10.76 10.17
N HIS A 28 -6.72 10.54 9.32
CA HIS A 28 -6.82 10.94 7.92
C HIS A 28 -7.63 9.87 7.17
N ASP A 29 -8.66 10.30 6.44
CA ASP A 29 -9.51 9.43 5.63
C ASP A 29 -8.88 9.24 4.25
N PHE A 30 -8.27 8.08 4.03
CA PHE A 30 -7.64 7.70 2.77
C PHE A 30 -8.64 7.15 1.74
N ASN A 31 -9.91 6.99 2.13
CA ASN A 31 -11.02 6.64 1.26
C ASN A 31 -11.65 7.84 0.56
N GLN A 32 -11.22 9.07 0.87
CA GLN A 32 -11.69 10.24 0.16
C GLN A 32 -11.48 10.06 -1.36
N GLU A 33 -12.49 10.44 -2.13
CA GLU A 33 -12.37 10.45 -3.60
C GLU A 33 -11.33 11.47 -4.01
N VAL A 34 -10.38 11.01 -4.83
CA VAL A 34 -9.37 11.85 -5.48
C VAL A 34 -9.81 12.05 -6.91
N VAL A 35 -9.74 13.30 -7.37
CA VAL A 35 -10.04 13.65 -8.76
C VAL A 35 -8.95 13.08 -9.68
N ASP A 36 -9.37 12.38 -10.73
CA ASP A 36 -8.46 11.88 -11.77
C ASP A 36 -8.19 12.96 -12.82
N ASP A 37 -7.37 13.95 -12.46
CA ASP A 37 -7.04 15.09 -13.31
C ASP A 37 -6.38 14.69 -14.64
N PHE A 38 -5.77 13.51 -14.69
CA PHE A 38 -5.06 12.97 -15.86
C PHE A 38 -5.89 11.97 -16.67
N SER A 39 -7.13 11.67 -16.27
CA SER A 39 -8.01 10.71 -16.95
C SER A 39 -7.34 9.34 -17.15
N GLN A 40 -6.66 8.87 -16.12
CA GLN A 40 -5.93 7.60 -16.09
C GLN A 40 -6.87 6.40 -16.01
N LEU A 41 -8.02 6.58 -15.38
CA LEU A 41 -9.04 5.56 -15.15
C LEU A 41 -10.16 5.68 -16.20
N PRO A 42 -10.64 4.55 -16.75
CA PRO A 42 -11.85 4.55 -17.55
C PRO A 42 -13.07 4.84 -16.68
N ALA A 43 -14.17 5.23 -17.33
CA ALA A 43 -15.45 5.34 -16.65
C ALA A 43 -15.89 3.99 -16.06
N TYR A 44 -16.62 4.03 -14.94
CA TYR A 44 -17.27 2.84 -14.40
C TYR A 44 -18.26 2.25 -15.42
N PRO A 45 -18.38 0.92 -15.50
CA PRO A 45 -19.39 0.26 -16.30
C PRO A 45 -20.81 0.74 -15.95
N SER A 46 -21.64 0.95 -16.97
CA SER A 46 -23.05 1.30 -16.83
C SER A 46 -23.89 0.40 -17.75
N PRO A 47 -24.76 -0.48 -17.21
CA PRO A 47 -25.02 -0.70 -15.79
C PRO A 47 -23.80 -1.26 -15.02
N PRO A 48 -23.77 -1.14 -13.67
CA PRO A 48 -22.73 -1.76 -12.85
C PRO A 48 -22.65 -3.27 -13.09
N LEU A 49 -21.44 -3.82 -13.02
CA LEU A 49 -21.23 -5.26 -13.15
C LEU A 49 -21.84 -6.01 -11.96
N GLU A 50 -22.42 -7.18 -12.23
CA GLU A 50 -22.92 -8.09 -11.20
C GLU A 50 -21.74 -8.91 -10.64
N PRO A 51 -21.43 -8.81 -9.33
CA PRO A 51 -20.37 -9.61 -8.73
C PRO A 51 -20.70 -11.10 -8.70
N HIS A 52 -19.69 -11.94 -8.90
CA HIS A 52 -19.79 -13.37 -8.67
C HIS A 52 -20.05 -13.65 -7.18
N PRO A 53 -20.88 -14.65 -6.81
CA PRO A 53 -21.16 -14.97 -5.39
C PRO A 53 -19.92 -15.31 -4.54
N GLU A 54 -18.88 -15.83 -5.20
CA GLU A 54 -17.59 -16.17 -4.57
C GLU A 54 -16.54 -15.06 -4.66
N PHE A 55 -16.86 -13.92 -5.29
CA PHE A 55 -15.96 -12.78 -5.33
C PHE A 55 -15.82 -12.16 -3.93
N LYS A 56 -14.59 -11.75 -3.58
CA LYS A 56 -14.31 -11.00 -2.34
C LYS A 56 -13.34 -9.87 -2.61
N HIS A 57 -13.65 -8.69 -2.09
CA HIS A 57 -12.72 -7.55 -2.03
C HIS A 57 -12.33 -7.33 -0.57
N CYS A 58 -11.08 -7.61 -0.25
CA CYS A 58 -10.56 -7.62 1.12
C CYS A 58 -9.59 -6.46 1.32
N MET A 59 -9.73 -5.76 2.43
CA MET A 59 -8.89 -4.62 2.83
C MET A 59 -8.49 -4.80 4.31
N PRO A 60 -7.36 -4.22 4.76
CA PRO A 60 -7.02 -4.17 6.18
C PRO A 60 -8.01 -3.28 6.95
N PRO A 61 -8.20 -3.50 8.27
CA PRO A 61 -7.41 -4.37 9.16
C PRO A 61 -7.87 -5.84 9.22
N GLU A 62 -8.95 -6.22 8.53
CA GLU A 62 -9.36 -7.62 8.45
C GLU A 62 -8.24 -8.47 7.82
N PRO A 63 -7.97 -9.69 8.32
CA PRO A 63 -6.94 -10.55 7.72
C PRO A 63 -7.17 -10.76 6.22
N PRO A 64 -6.09 -10.87 5.42
CA PRO A 64 -6.25 -11.13 4.01
C PRO A 64 -6.96 -12.47 3.81
N THR A 65 -7.79 -12.54 2.77
CA THR A 65 -8.46 -13.79 2.41
C THR A 65 -7.73 -14.42 1.25
N HIS A 66 -7.70 -15.74 1.26
CA HIS A 66 -7.15 -16.51 0.15
C HIS A 66 -8.16 -17.56 -0.31
N THR A 67 -8.29 -17.67 -1.61
CA THR A 67 -9.06 -18.67 -2.34
C THR A 67 -8.13 -19.39 -3.30
N LYS A 68 -8.66 -20.20 -4.23
CA LYS A 68 -7.83 -20.87 -5.22
C LYS A 68 -7.09 -19.87 -6.12
N TYR A 69 -7.74 -18.74 -6.43
CA TYR A 69 -7.17 -17.66 -7.23
C TYR A 69 -7.37 -16.31 -6.53
N SER A 70 -6.29 -15.53 -6.47
CA SER A 70 -6.29 -14.21 -5.82
C SER A 70 -5.42 -13.20 -6.54
N VAL A 71 -5.80 -11.92 -6.45
CA VAL A 71 -5.08 -10.78 -7.02
C VAL A 71 -4.72 -9.82 -5.89
N PHE A 72 -3.45 -9.38 -5.84
CA PHE A 72 -3.02 -8.31 -4.94
C PHE A 72 -2.83 -7.00 -5.73
N THR A 73 -3.35 -5.89 -5.20
CA THR A 73 -3.30 -4.57 -5.86
C THR A 73 -2.17 -3.71 -5.28
N ALA A 74 -0.97 -3.87 -5.83
CA ALA A 74 0.21 -3.12 -5.44
C ALA A 74 0.33 -1.78 -6.18
N GLY A 75 1.11 -0.85 -5.62
CA GLY A 75 1.46 0.40 -6.30
C GLY A 75 0.89 1.64 -5.61
N SER A 76 0.51 2.64 -6.39
CA SER A 76 0.23 3.98 -5.90
C SER A 76 -0.93 4.03 -4.90
N ILE A 77 -0.62 4.43 -3.68
CA ILE A 77 -1.58 4.87 -2.65
C ILE A 77 -1.22 6.29 -2.21
N GLU A 78 0.08 6.57 -2.05
CA GLU A 78 0.70 7.86 -1.63
C GLU A 78 -0.11 8.61 -0.57
N MET A 79 -0.36 7.95 0.56
CA MET A 79 -1.09 8.57 1.67
C MET A 79 -2.40 9.21 1.20
N GLY A 80 -3.12 8.54 0.30
CA GLY A 80 -4.46 8.94 -0.13
C GLY A 80 -4.48 9.86 -1.32
N LYS A 81 -3.33 10.33 -1.82
CA LYS A 81 -3.26 11.21 -3.00
C LYS A 81 -3.46 10.50 -4.32
N ALA A 82 -3.21 9.18 -4.38
CA ALA A 82 -3.42 8.44 -5.62
C ALA A 82 -4.92 8.31 -5.91
N VAL A 83 -5.31 8.34 -7.19
CA VAL A 83 -6.66 8.00 -7.64
C VAL A 83 -7.09 6.64 -7.07
N GLN A 84 -8.38 6.46 -6.81
CA GLN A 84 -8.95 5.25 -6.19
C GLN A 84 -9.03 4.07 -7.19
N TRP A 85 -7.91 3.75 -7.84
CA TRP A 85 -7.82 2.76 -8.92
C TRP A 85 -8.11 1.34 -8.44
N GLN A 86 -7.79 1.01 -7.17
CA GLN A 86 -8.02 -0.30 -6.60
C GLN A 86 -9.51 -0.66 -6.58
N LYS A 87 -10.37 0.30 -6.21
CA LYS A 87 -11.84 0.12 -6.19
C LYS A 87 -12.39 -0.18 -7.59
N LEU A 88 -11.94 0.56 -8.59
CA LEU A 88 -12.37 0.34 -9.97
C LEU A 88 -11.87 -1.02 -10.49
N LEU A 89 -10.63 -1.38 -10.20
CA LEU A 89 -10.06 -2.67 -10.61
C LEU A 89 -10.81 -3.82 -9.94
N ALA A 90 -11.07 -3.75 -8.64
CA ALA A 90 -11.87 -4.74 -7.91
C ALA A 90 -13.28 -4.86 -8.49
N HIS A 91 -13.94 -3.74 -8.83
CA HIS A 91 -15.25 -3.77 -9.48
C HIS A 91 -15.21 -4.47 -10.84
N MET A 92 -14.22 -4.17 -11.69
CA MET A 92 -14.09 -4.82 -13.01
C MET A 92 -13.75 -6.31 -12.92
N LEU A 93 -13.06 -6.73 -11.86
CA LEU A 93 -12.76 -8.13 -11.57
C LEU A 93 -13.89 -8.85 -10.81
N SER A 94 -14.89 -8.12 -10.33
CA SER A 94 -15.99 -8.67 -9.52
C SER A 94 -16.81 -9.79 -10.17
N PRO A 95 -16.95 -9.87 -11.52
CA PRO A 95 -17.60 -11.02 -12.15
C PRO A 95 -16.83 -12.34 -12.03
N LEU A 96 -15.60 -12.33 -11.49
CA LEU A 96 -14.77 -13.52 -11.34
C LEU A 96 -14.87 -14.11 -9.92
N PRO A 97 -14.83 -15.45 -9.78
CA PRO A 97 -14.82 -16.16 -8.49
C PRO A 97 -13.48 -16.09 -7.75
N ILE A 98 -12.93 -14.88 -7.56
CA ILE A 98 -11.59 -14.66 -6.99
C ILE A 98 -11.62 -13.75 -5.76
N VAL A 99 -10.50 -13.70 -5.04
CA VAL A 99 -10.25 -12.66 -4.02
C VAL A 99 -9.37 -11.55 -4.62
N VAL A 100 -9.74 -10.29 -4.36
CA VAL A 100 -8.89 -9.12 -4.57
C VAL A 100 -8.47 -8.58 -3.21
N ASN A 101 -7.17 -8.64 -2.91
CA ASN A 101 -6.57 -8.05 -1.72
C ASN A 101 -6.09 -6.63 -2.05
N ASP A 102 -6.67 -5.65 -1.36
CA ASP A 102 -6.44 -4.22 -1.55
C ASP A 102 -5.79 -3.63 -0.30
N PRO A 103 -4.49 -3.26 -0.37
CA PRO A 103 -3.77 -2.73 0.78
C PRO A 103 -4.20 -1.31 1.17
N ARG A 104 -5.03 -0.62 0.36
CA ARG A 104 -5.48 0.73 0.65
C ARG A 104 -6.46 0.74 1.84
N ARG A 105 -5.92 0.97 3.04
CA ARG A 105 -6.70 1.13 4.27
C ARG A 105 -7.47 2.45 4.28
N GLY A 106 -8.74 2.42 4.68
CA GLY A 106 -9.60 3.61 4.72
C GLY A 106 -9.24 4.65 5.78
N HIS A 107 -8.81 4.21 6.96
CA HIS A 107 -8.45 5.09 8.08
C HIS A 107 -7.03 4.79 8.52
N TRP A 108 -6.18 5.82 8.53
CA TRP A 108 -4.83 5.71 9.05
C TRP A 108 -4.42 7.01 9.74
N ASP A 109 -3.60 6.90 10.78
CA ASP A 109 -3.06 8.05 11.48
C ASP A 109 -1.54 8.11 11.24
N PRO A 110 -1.07 9.00 10.35
CA PRO A 110 0.37 9.13 10.06
C PRO A 110 1.22 9.48 11.28
N GLU A 111 0.64 10.14 12.29
CA GLU A 111 1.35 10.51 13.52
C GLU A 111 1.53 9.31 14.46
N VAL A 112 0.66 8.31 14.35
CA VAL A 112 0.76 7.02 15.03
C VAL A 112 1.86 6.17 14.34
N ALA A 113 1.87 6.15 13.01
CA ALA A 113 2.79 5.35 12.20
C ALA A 113 4.27 5.80 12.18
N LYS A 114 4.59 7.07 12.48
CA LYS A 114 5.96 7.60 12.46
C LYS A 114 6.89 6.97 13.52
N LYS A 115 6.34 6.28 14.51
CA LYS A 115 7.13 5.60 15.54
C LYS A 115 7.34 4.15 15.09
N ALA A 116 8.56 3.75 14.77
CA ALA A 116 8.93 2.39 14.34
C ALA A 116 8.59 1.24 15.33
N GLY A 117 7.96 1.55 16.48
CA GLY A 117 7.39 0.58 17.43
C GLY A 117 5.86 0.56 17.45
N ASP A 118 5.21 1.19 16.47
CA ASP A 118 3.75 1.26 16.39
C ASP A 118 3.16 -0.04 15.81
N LYS A 119 2.21 -0.60 16.55
CA LYS A 119 1.57 -1.89 16.23
C LYS A 119 0.78 -1.80 14.94
N ASP A 120 0.19 -0.65 14.64
CA ASP A 120 -0.66 -0.48 13.45
C ASP A 120 0.17 -0.49 12.15
N PHE A 121 1.35 0.14 12.16
CA PHE A 121 2.29 0.06 11.06
C PHE A 121 2.77 -1.38 10.82
N ARG A 122 3.12 -2.09 11.90
CA ARG A 122 3.53 -3.48 11.79
C ARG A 122 2.41 -4.38 11.24
N VAL A 123 1.18 -4.22 11.74
CA VAL A 123 0.01 -4.98 11.25
C VAL A 123 -0.24 -4.71 9.76
N GLN A 124 -0.13 -3.46 9.31
CA GLN A 124 -0.26 -3.12 7.90
C GLN A 124 0.82 -3.80 7.05
N VAL A 125 2.09 -3.73 7.48
CA VAL A 125 3.20 -4.34 6.74
C VAL A 125 3.09 -5.87 6.71
N GLU A 126 2.75 -6.50 7.83
CA GLU A 126 2.53 -7.95 7.91
C GLU A 126 1.34 -8.36 7.01
N TRP A 127 0.24 -7.60 7.03
CA TRP A 127 -0.90 -7.83 6.14
C TRP A 127 -0.50 -7.77 4.66
N GLU A 128 0.25 -6.75 4.25
CA GLU A 128 0.71 -6.59 2.87
C GLU A 128 1.62 -7.74 2.42
N LEU A 129 2.54 -8.18 3.30
CA LEU A 129 3.43 -9.30 3.04
C LEU A 129 2.64 -10.62 2.89
N ASP A 130 1.76 -10.93 3.86
CA ASP A 130 0.95 -12.15 3.84
C ASP A 130 0.05 -12.21 2.59
N ALA A 131 -0.61 -11.10 2.26
CA ALA A 131 -1.47 -10.99 1.09
C ALA A 131 -0.70 -11.14 -0.23
N MET A 132 0.49 -10.54 -0.31
CA MET A 132 1.32 -10.55 -1.51
C MET A 132 1.98 -11.92 -1.73
N GLU A 133 2.47 -12.59 -0.69
CA GLU A 133 3.09 -13.92 -0.78
C GLU A 133 2.13 -15.00 -1.28
N GLN A 134 0.86 -14.87 -0.92
CA GLN A 134 -0.18 -15.82 -1.29
C GLN A 134 -0.95 -15.43 -2.57
N ALA A 135 -0.63 -14.31 -3.22
CA ALA A 135 -1.31 -13.85 -4.44
C ALA A 135 -0.96 -14.69 -5.68
N ASP A 136 -1.90 -14.89 -6.61
CA ASP A 136 -1.63 -15.54 -7.92
C ASP A 136 -1.11 -14.54 -8.93
N VAL A 137 -1.66 -13.33 -8.87
CA VAL A 137 -1.28 -12.18 -9.68
C VAL A 137 -1.07 -10.99 -8.75
N ILE A 138 0.08 -10.33 -8.89
CA ILE A 138 0.36 -9.05 -8.24
C ILE A 138 0.27 -7.99 -9.33
N CYS A 139 -0.69 -7.09 -9.20
CA CYS A 139 -0.94 -6.03 -10.16
C CYS A 139 -0.35 -4.72 -9.63
N PHE A 140 0.56 -4.11 -10.39
CA PHE A 140 1.15 -2.82 -10.06
C PHE A 140 0.51 -1.71 -10.89
N PHE A 141 -0.05 -0.70 -10.23
CA PHE A 141 -0.47 0.55 -10.86
C PHE A 141 0.40 1.72 -10.39
N PHE A 142 0.80 2.57 -11.34
CA PHE A 142 1.60 3.76 -11.07
C PHE A 142 0.83 4.99 -11.52
N ASP A 143 0.26 5.71 -10.56
CA ASP A 143 -0.42 6.99 -10.77
C ASP A 143 0.60 8.06 -11.18
N VAL A 144 0.34 8.73 -12.31
CA VAL A 144 1.22 9.74 -12.89
C VAL A 144 1.39 10.97 -12.01
N ASP A 145 0.41 11.28 -11.15
CA ASP A 145 0.47 12.43 -10.24
C ASP A 145 1.21 12.11 -8.93
N THR A 146 1.60 10.84 -8.75
CA THR A 146 2.25 10.40 -7.51
C THR A 146 3.76 10.33 -7.62
N MET A 147 4.41 10.66 -6.50
CA MET A 147 5.79 10.30 -6.22
C MET A 147 5.85 8.84 -5.76
N SER A 148 5.26 7.93 -6.54
CA SER A 148 5.43 6.50 -6.31
C SER A 148 6.92 6.19 -6.29
N PRO A 149 7.49 5.77 -5.15
CA PRO A 149 8.87 5.38 -5.11
C PRO A 149 9.01 4.15 -6.00
N VAL A 150 9.52 4.33 -7.21
CA VAL A 150 10.04 3.27 -8.08
C VAL A 150 11.34 2.72 -7.45
N THR A 151 11.45 2.74 -6.12
CA THR A 151 12.65 2.41 -5.35
C THR A 151 12.90 0.90 -5.33
N LEU A 152 11.88 0.07 -5.62
CA LEU A 152 12.07 -1.37 -5.82
C LEU A 152 12.63 -1.74 -7.21
N LEU A 153 12.41 -0.90 -8.23
CA LEU A 153 13.02 -1.09 -9.56
C LEU A 153 14.32 -0.30 -9.73
N GLU A 154 14.48 0.80 -8.98
CA GLU A 154 15.64 1.67 -9.02
C GLU A 154 16.42 1.55 -7.72
N LEU A 155 17.43 0.69 -7.74
CA LEU A 155 18.59 0.86 -6.88
C LEU A 155 19.28 2.18 -7.29
N GLY A 156 18.79 3.32 -6.80
CA GLY A 156 19.41 4.63 -6.64
C GLY A 156 20.12 5.34 -7.80
N LEU A 157 20.44 4.68 -8.91
CA LEU A 157 21.44 5.17 -9.87
C LEU A 157 20.85 6.09 -10.95
N TRP A 158 19.54 6.09 -11.14
CA TRP A 158 18.89 6.74 -12.28
C TRP A 158 17.78 7.73 -11.92
N ALA A 159 17.45 7.88 -10.63
CA ALA A 159 16.41 8.78 -10.14
C ALA A 159 16.63 10.24 -10.58
N ALA A 160 17.89 10.66 -10.78
CA ALA A 160 18.25 11.99 -11.28
C ALA A 160 18.02 12.20 -12.80
N SER A 161 17.67 11.16 -13.56
CA SER A 161 17.61 11.21 -15.04
C SER A 161 16.21 11.44 -15.63
N GLY A 162 15.16 11.49 -14.80
CA GLY A 162 13.79 11.80 -15.26
C GLY A 162 13.09 10.69 -16.06
N LYS A 163 13.61 9.45 -16.09
CA LYS A 163 13.13 8.33 -16.93
C LYS A 163 12.28 7.29 -16.18
N ARG A 164 11.36 7.74 -15.30
CA ARG A 164 10.61 6.86 -14.39
C ARG A 164 9.75 5.80 -15.10
N SER A 165 9.01 6.15 -16.16
CA SER A 165 8.16 5.20 -16.91
C SER A 165 8.93 4.28 -17.86
N GLY A 166 9.93 4.81 -18.57
CA GLY A 166 10.74 4.03 -19.51
C GLY A 166 11.57 2.95 -18.84
N ASN A 167 12.00 3.16 -17.59
CA ASN A 167 12.71 2.15 -16.81
C ASN A 167 11.82 0.95 -16.48
N VAL A 168 10.55 1.19 -16.11
CA VAL A 168 9.57 0.13 -15.83
C VAL A 168 9.30 -0.70 -17.09
N GLU A 169 9.01 -0.05 -18.23
CA GLU A 169 8.75 -0.76 -19.50
C GLU A 169 9.94 -1.64 -19.91
N LEU A 170 11.17 -1.14 -19.78
CA LEU A 170 12.38 -1.89 -20.12
C LEU A 170 12.61 -3.09 -19.19
N VAL A 171 12.36 -2.95 -17.89
CA VAL A 171 12.45 -4.05 -16.93
C VAL A 171 11.38 -5.09 -17.20
N CYS A 172 10.13 -4.67 -17.41
CA CYS A 172 9.04 -5.57 -17.78
C CYS A 172 9.39 -6.37 -19.04
N LYS A 173 9.87 -5.68 -20.09
CA LYS A 173 10.34 -6.33 -21.32
C LYS A 173 11.51 -7.29 -21.08
N ARG A 174 12.46 -6.94 -20.21
CA ARG A 174 13.64 -7.76 -19.92
C ARG A 174 13.28 -9.07 -19.21
N TYR A 175 12.28 -9.04 -18.34
CA TYR A 175 11.87 -10.18 -17.52
C TYR A 175 10.57 -10.83 -17.99
N ASP A 176 10.08 -10.47 -19.18
CA ASP A 176 8.84 -10.98 -19.78
C ASP A 176 7.61 -10.80 -18.87
N ILE A 177 7.55 -9.65 -18.19
CA ILE A 177 6.43 -9.25 -17.34
C ILE A 177 5.44 -8.46 -18.21
N PRO A 178 4.14 -8.80 -18.23
CA PRO A 178 3.12 -8.03 -18.93
C PRO A 178 3.15 -6.54 -18.53
N TYR A 179 3.20 -5.65 -19.53
CA TYR A 179 3.23 -4.21 -19.33
C TYR A 179 2.03 -3.58 -20.01
N CYS A 180 1.21 -2.86 -19.23
CA CYS A 180 0.03 -2.14 -19.69
C CYS A 180 0.34 -0.65 -19.78
N LYS A 181 0.04 -0.02 -20.92
CA LYS A 181 0.17 1.43 -21.10
C LYS A 181 -1.04 2.19 -20.57
N LYS A 182 -2.18 1.52 -20.50
CA LYS A 182 -3.46 2.08 -20.05
C LYS A 182 -4.11 1.14 -19.05
N PHE A 183 -4.86 1.73 -18.11
CA PHE A 183 -5.59 0.97 -17.11
C PHE A 183 -6.58 -0.05 -17.72
N ALA A 184 -7.21 0.29 -18.85
CA ALA A 184 -8.14 -0.60 -19.56
C ALA A 184 -7.50 -1.92 -20.02
N GLU A 185 -6.18 -1.98 -20.15
CA GLU A 185 -5.44 -3.19 -20.54
C GLU A 185 -5.17 -4.12 -19.34
N MET A 186 -5.34 -3.63 -18.10
CA MET A 186 -4.98 -4.38 -16.89
C MET A 186 -5.92 -5.55 -16.64
N VAL A 187 -7.23 -5.38 -16.80
CA VAL A 187 -8.21 -6.46 -16.59
C VAL A 187 -7.96 -7.67 -17.49
N PRO A 188 -7.86 -7.52 -18.83
CA PRO A 188 -7.58 -8.66 -19.69
C PRO A 188 -6.20 -9.28 -19.40
N ALA A 189 -5.18 -8.46 -19.06
CA ALA A 189 -3.87 -9.00 -18.68
C ALA A 189 -3.94 -9.86 -17.41
N ILE A 190 -4.66 -9.42 -16.38
CA ILE A 190 -4.88 -10.20 -15.14
C ILE A 190 -5.63 -11.49 -15.45
N GLN A 191 -6.67 -11.45 -16.28
CA GLN A 191 -7.43 -12.64 -16.67
C GLN A 191 -6.53 -13.66 -17.39
N ILE A 192 -5.74 -13.23 -18.36
CA ILE A 192 -4.77 -14.09 -19.06
C ILE A 192 -3.79 -14.71 -18.06
N MET A 193 -3.22 -13.92 -17.14
CA MET A 193 -2.31 -14.45 -16.13
C MET A 193 -2.99 -15.49 -15.22
N LEU A 194 -4.24 -15.27 -14.82
CA LEU A 194 -5.00 -16.23 -14.02
C LEU A 194 -5.27 -17.53 -14.81
N GLU A 195 -5.61 -17.43 -16.09
CA GLU A 195 -5.78 -18.57 -16.99
C GLU A 195 -4.48 -19.37 -17.16
N GLU A 196 -3.33 -18.70 -17.30
CA GLU A 196 -2.00 -19.33 -17.33
C GLU A 196 -1.65 -20.04 -16.02
N LYS A 197 -2.20 -19.58 -14.89
CA LYS A 197 -2.15 -20.28 -13.59
C LYS A 197 -3.18 -21.42 -13.47
N GLY A 198 -3.90 -21.72 -14.55
CA GLY A 198 -4.85 -22.83 -14.65
C GLY A 198 -6.27 -22.47 -14.24
N MET A 199 -6.62 -21.19 -14.11
CA MET A 199 -7.99 -20.78 -13.89
C MET A 199 -8.83 -21.13 -15.12
N VAL A 200 -9.87 -21.94 -14.92
CA VAL A 200 -10.83 -22.31 -15.97
C VAL A 200 -12.22 -22.05 -15.45
N LEU A 201 -13.01 -21.31 -16.23
CA LEU A 201 -14.39 -20.95 -15.92
C LEU A 201 -15.38 -21.65 -16.85
N VAL A 202 -16.47 -22.17 -16.29
CA VAL A 202 -17.63 -22.69 -17.01
C VAL A 202 -18.86 -21.96 -16.50
N ASP A 203 -19.57 -21.26 -17.39
CA ASP A 203 -20.71 -20.41 -17.04
C ASP A 203 -20.40 -19.43 -15.89
N GLY A 204 -19.18 -18.86 -15.90
CA GLY A 204 -18.70 -17.91 -14.89
C GLY A 204 -18.16 -18.54 -13.58
N ASN A 205 -18.29 -19.85 -13.40
CA ASN A 205 -17.89 -20.55 -12.18
C ASN A 205 -16.57 -21.31 -12.36
N LEU A 206 -15.78 -21.45 -11.29
CA LEU A 206 -14.54 -22.24 -11.32
C LEU A 206 -14.81 -23.71 -11.57
N VAL A 207 -13.95 -24.33 -12.39
CA VAL A 207 -13.88 -25.79 -12.47
C VAL A 207 -13.18 -26.33 -11.21
N GLY A 208 -13.97 -27.00 -10.36
CA GLY A 208 -13.51 -27.60 -9.11
C GLY A 208 -13.67 -26.68 -7.89
N PRO A 209 -13.20 -27.11 -6.71
CA PRO A 209 -13.38 -26.36 -5.47
C PRO A 209 -12.55 -25.07 -5.46
N ASN A 210 -13.14 -23.98 -4.95
CA ASN A 210 -12.46 -22.70 -4.77
C ASN A 210 -11.76 -22.60 -3.41
N LEU A 211 -10.87 -23.55 -3.12
CA LEU A 211 -10.16 -23.64 -1.85
C LEU A 211 -8.73 -23.10 -2.01
N HIS A 212 -8.25 -22.41 -0.98
CA HIS A 212 -6.89 -21.92 -0.94
C HIS A 212 -5.87 -23.06 -1.02
N ILE A 213 -4.85 -22.86 -1.84
CA ILE A 213 -3.65 -23.70 -1.92
C ILE A 213 -2.49 -22.83 -1.46
N GLU A 214 -1.94 -23.14 -0.30
CA GLU A 214 -0.84 -22.38 0.30
C GLU A 214 0.39 -22.39 -0.61
N LYS A 215 0.92 -21.21 -0.88
CA LYS A 215 2.10 -21.00 -1.72
C LYS A 215 3.35 -20.99 -0.87
N PRO A 216 4.44 -21.63 -1.30
CA PRO A 216 5.69 -21.61 -0.57
C PRO A 216 6.26 -20.19 -0.54
N GLU A 217 6.83 -19.82 0.60
CA GLU A 217 7.52 -18.53 0.75
C GLU A 217 8.60 -18.34 -0.34
N PRO A 218 8.83 -17.09 -0.80
CA PRO A 218 9.92 -16.78 -1.70
C PRO A 218 11.26 -17.24 -1.09
N ARG A 219 11.98 -18.13 -1.79
CA ARG A 219 13.27 -18.64 -1.30
C ARG A 219 14.25 -17.48 -1.08
N LYS A 220 14.80 -17.33 0.13
CA LYS A 220 16.01 -16.54 0.35
C LYS A 220 17.10 -17.11 -0.56
N LYS A 221 17.65 -16.31 -1.48
CA LYS A 221 18.84 -16.73 -2.23
C LYS A 221 19.94 -17.00 -1.22
N GLU A 222 20.32 -18.27 -1.04
CA GLU A 222 21.58 -18.61 -0.41
C GLU A 222 22.68 -17.88 -1.18
N SER A 223 23.59 -17.21 -0.46
CA SER A 223 24.77 -16.63 -1.06
C SER A 223 25.50 -17.73 -1.82
N ARG A 224 25.78 -17.50 -3.12
CA ARG A 224 26.46 -18.49 -3.94
C ARG A 224 27.79 -18.88 -3.27
N PRO A 225 28.04 -20.16 -2.95
CA PRO A 225 29.32 -20.57 -2.41
C PRO A 225 30.39 -20.34 -3.48
N GLY A 226 31.36 -19.47 -3.18
CA GLY A 226 32.56 -19.26 -4.02
C GLY A 226 32.68 -17.92 -4.74
N GLN A 227 31.82 -16.92 -4.47
CA GLN A 227 32.16 -15.54 -4.82
C GLN A 227 32.84 -14.88 -3.61
N PRO A 228 34.11 -14.44 -3.70
CA PRO A 228 34.67 -13.58 -2.66
C PRO A 228 33.80 -12.32 -2.57
N ASP A 229 33.45 -11.92 -1.35
CA ASP A 229 32.83 -10.63 -1.09
C ASP A 229 33.56 -9.58 -1.91
N SER A 230 32.84 -8.95 -2.85
CA SER A 230 33.36 -7.73 -3.47
C SER A 230 33.43 -6.71 -2.34
N GLY A 231 34.59 -6.64 -1.70
CA GLY A 231 34.87 -5.76 -0.59
C GLY A 231 34.67 -4.31 -1.01
N TYR A 232 33.43 -3.83 -0.89
CA TYR A 232 33.21 -2.49 -0.39
C TYR A 232 33.24 -2.61 1.13
N ALA A 233 34.47 -2.60 1.64
CA ALA A 233 34.72 -2.33 3.03
C ALA A 233 33.97 -1.05 3.41
N ALA A 234 33.27 -1.09 4.54
CA ALA A 234 32.73 0.07 5.22
C ALA A 234 33.89 1.04 5.52
N ALA A 235 34.19 1.92 4.57
CA ALA A 235 35.08 3.04 4.79
C ALA A 235 34.24 4.16 5.42
N HIS A 236 34.34 4.25 6.75
CA HIS A 236 34.15 5.45 7.56
C HIS A 236 32.90 6.29 7.28
N CYS A 237 31.81 5.97 7.99
CA CYS A 237 30.76 6.92 8.31
C CYS A 237 31.00 7.45 9.74
N GLU A 238 32.07 8.24 9.91
CA GLU A 238 32.26 9.12 11.06
C GLU A 238 32.72 10.48 10.53
N ALA A 239 31.77 11.27 10.01
CA ALA A 239 31.83 12.72 9.93
C ALA A 239 30.46 13.26 9.46
N GLY A 240 29.81 14.09 10.28
CA GLY A 240 28.71 14.95 9.83
C GLY A 240 27.34 14.73 10.48
N ILE A 241 27.28 14.54 11.80
CA ILE A 241 26.09 14.94 12.59
C ILE A 241 26.47 16.26 13.27
N GLU A 242 26.40 17.36 12.54
CA GLU A 242 26.24 18.73 13.05
C GLU A 242 25.84 19.60 11.83
N GLU A 243 24.90 20.52 12.04
CA GLU A 243 24.28 21.43 11.05
C GLU A 243 23.14 20.87 10.18
N TRP A 244 22.01 20.52 10.81
CA TRP A 244 20.69 20.96 10.34
C TRP A 244 19.88 21.43 11.56
N GLY A 245 20.23 22.62 12.01
CA GLY A 245 19.56 23.34 13.09
C GLY A 245 19.65 24.84 12.83
N GLN A 246 18.83 25.32 11.89
CA GLN A 246 18.22 26.65 11.87
C GLN A 246 17.09 26.67 10.84
#